data_AF-A0A2N1UMX5-F1
#
_entry.id   AF-A0A2N1UMX5-F1
#
_cell.length_a   1.000
_cell.length_b   1.000
_cell.length_c   1.000
_cell.angle_alpha   90.00
_cell.angle_beta   90.00
_cell.angle_gamma   90.00
#
_symmetry.space_group_name_H-M   'P 1'
#
loop_
_entity.id
_entity.type
_entity.pdbx_description
1 polymer ?
#
loop_
_entity_poly.entity_id
_entity_poly.type
_entity_poly.pdbx_seq_one_letter_code
_entity_poly.pdbx_strand_id
1 'polypeptide(L)'
;MEKQKEKIIKEIGFNDKNILISCTAVRVPVMRAHSESIVVETEKKVSPEKVRVLFEKTLGIKVVDEPEKNLYPMPLFVSNNYDVNVGRIRQSLVFKDYGLEFFVSGDQLLKGAALNSVQIAEELIKNKK
;
A
#
# COMPACT_ATOMS: atom_id res chain seq x y z
N MET A 1 5.09 -10.68 -16.11
CA MET A 1 5.18 -9.37 -15.44
C MET A 1 4.39 -8.29 -16.16
N GLU A 2 4.36 -8.25 -17.50
CA GLU A 2 3.51 -7.25 -18.21
C GLU A 2 2.02 -7.34 -17.86
N LYS A 3 1.49 -8.57 -17.79
CA LYS A 3 0.12 -8.81 -17.29
C LYS A 3 -0.14 -8.28 -15.86
N GLN A 4 0.90 -8.22 -15.02
CA GLN A 4 0.76 -7.71 -13.64
C GLN A 4 0.59 -6.18 -13.65
N LYS A 5 1.33 -5.49 -14.51
CA LYS A 5 1.19 -4.04 -14.72
C LYS A 5 -0.22 -3.69 -15.22
N GLU A 6 -0.70 -4.40 -16.24
CA GLU A 6 -2.07 -4.20 -16.75
C GLU A 6 -3.12 -4.42 -15.65
N LYS A 7 -2.93 -5.46 -14.82
CA LYS A 7 -3.80 -5.74 -13.68
C LYS A 7 -3.82 -4.60 -12.66
N ILE A 8 -2.66 -4.09 -12.25
CA ILE A 8 -2.55 -2.97 -11.29
C ILE A 8 -3.28 -1.74 -11.80
N ILE A 9 -3.04 -1.35 -13.06
CA ILE A 9 -3.68 -0.19 -13.69
C ILE A 9 -5.20 -0.36 -13.70
N LYS A 10 -5.68 -1.55 -14.07
CA LYS A 10 -7.11 -1.85 -14.14
C LYS A 10 -7.80 -1.85 -12.78
N GLU A 11 -7.17 -2.41 -11.75
CA GLU A 11 -7.76 -2.56 -10.42
C GLU A 11 -7.81 -1.24 -9.65
N ILE A 12 -6.73 -0.46 -9.67
CA ILE A 12 -6.70 0.86 -9.00
C ILE A 12 -7.59 1.86 -9.75
N GLY A 13 -7.52 1.87 -11.08
CA GLY A 13 -8.37 2.72 -11.93
C GLY A 13 -9.81 2.22 -12.11
N PHE A 14 -10.23 1.19 -11.35
CA PHE A 14 -11.54 0.56 -11.54
C PHE A 14 -12.70 1.54 -11.33
N ASN A 15 -12.60 2.41 -10.33
CA ASN A 15 -13.67 3.33 -9.94
C ASN A 15 -13.51 4.76 -10.50
N ASP A 16 -12.31 5.11 -10.98
CA ASP A 16 -12.04 6.40 -11.61
C ASP A 16 -10.98 6.25 -12.70
N LYS A 17 -11.40 6.44 -13.96
CA LYS A 17 -10.54 6.33 -15.14
C LYS A 17 -9.63 7.54 -15.35
N ASN A 18 -9.83 8.62 -14.59
CA ASN A 18 -8.98 9.81 -14.67
C ASN A 18 -7.68 9.65 -13.87
N ILE A 19 -7.58 8.64 -13.00
CA ILE A 19 -6.35 8.35 -12.27
C ILE A 19 -5.31 7.80 -13.24
N LEU A 20 -4.25 8.56 -13.46
CA LEU A 20 -3.12 8.15 -14.27
C LEU A 20 -2.18 7.26 -13.47
N ILE A 21 -1.87 6.07 -14.00
CA ILE A 21 -1.07 5.07 -13.31
C ILE A 21 0.03 4.55 -14.23
N SER A 22 1.25 4.59 -13.73
CA SER A 22 2.40 3.92 -14.33
C SER A 22 3.08 3.06 -13.27
N CYS A 23 3.45 1.84 -13.61
CA CYS A 23 4.17 0.96 -12.70
C CYS A 23 5.14 0.03 -13.43
N THR A 24 6.19 -0.36 -12.73
CA THR A 24 7.09 -1.43 -13.13
C THR A 24 7.00 -2.55 -12.11
N ALA A 25 6.62 -3.75 -12.54
CA ALA A 25 6.53 -4.91 -11.68
C ALA A 25 7.78 -5.78 -11.87
N VAL A 26 8.56 -5.96 -10.79
CA VAL A 26 9.81 -6.73 -10.80
C VAL A 26 9.71 -7.89 -9.81
N ARG A 27 10.23 -9.06 -10.19
CA ARG A 27 10.34 -10.22 -9.29
C ARG A 27 11.73 -10.20 -8.65
N VAL A 28 11.77 -10.31 -7.33
CA VAL A 28 13.00 -10.39 -6.52
C VAL A 28 12.97 -11.66 -5.67
N PRO A 29 14.12 -12.14 -5.13
CA PRO A 29 14.18 -13.39 -4.36
C PRO A 29 13.62 -13.22 -2.93
N VAL A 30 12.32 -12.89 -2.84
CA VAL A 30 11.54 -12.79 -1.61
C VAL A 30 10.40 -13.79 -1.70
N MET A 31 10.28 -14.65 -0.69
CA MET A 31 9.34 -15.78 -0.71
C MET A 31 7.87 -15.36 -0.52
N ARG A 32 7.62 -14.51 0.48
CA ARG A 32 6.28 -14.33 1.04
C ARG A 32 5.87 -12.90 1.38
N ALA A 33 6.48 -11.93 0.71
CA ALA A 33 5.96 -10.58 0.73
C ALA A 33 6.03 -9.92 -0.64
N HIS A 34 5.14 -8.96 -0.86
CA HIS A 34 5.27 -7.95 -1.91
C HIS A 34 5.59 -6.61 -1.28
N SER A 35 6.28 -5.77 -2.02
CA SER A 35 6.63 -4.43 -1.57
C SER A 35 6.67 -3.47 -2.73
N GLU A 36 6.24 -2.25 -2.46
CA GLU A 36 6.00 -1.26 -3.50
C GLU A 36 6.54 0.09 -3.02
N SER A 37 7.34 0.72 -3.88
CA SER A 37 7.68 2.13 -3.74
C SER A 37 6.65 2.93 -4.50
N ILE A 38 5.92 3.79 -3.79
CA ILE A 38 4.75 4.48 -4.32
C ILE A 38 5.03 5.98 -4.30
N VAL A 39 4.72 6.64 -5.42
CA VAL A 39 4.71 8.09 -5.56
C VAL A 39 3.31 8.47 -6.04
N VAL A 40 2.67 9.41 -5.34
CA VAL A 40 1.33 9.88 -5.67
C VAL A 40 1.30 11.40 -5.71
N GLU A 41 0.53 11.95 -6.64
CA GLU A 41 0.14 13.35 -6.69
C GLU A 41 -1.33 13.45 -6.26
N THR A 42 -1.68 14.44 -5.44
CA THR A 42 -3.01 14.67 -4.90
C THR A 42 -3.59 15.99 -5.39
N GLU A 43 -4.91 16.08 -5.56
CA GLU A 43 -5.59 17.31 -6.02
C GLU A 43 -5.41 18.50 -5.07
N LYS A 44 -5.26 18.20 -3.77
CA LYS A 44 -5.04 19.18 -2.71
C LYS A 44 -3.69 18.96 -2.07
N LYS A 45 -3.15 20.00 -1.43
CA LYS A 45 -1.90 19.88 -0.68
C LYS A 45 -1.99 18.77 0.36
N VAL A 46 -0.93 17.97 0.43
CA VAL A 46 -0.79 16.82 1.33
C VAL A 46 0.50 16.96 2.13
N SER A 47 0.42 16.69 3.43
CA SER A 47 1.57 16.71 4.34
C SER A 47 1.84 15.29 4.87
N PRO A 48 3.10 14.83 4.92
CA PRO A 48 3.48 13.52 5.46
C PRO A 48 2.90 13.23 6.85
N GLU A 49 2.85 14.25 7.73
CA GLU A 49 2.37 14.12 9.11
C GLU A 49 0.89 13.76 9.15
N LYS A 50 0.05 14.48 8.39
CA LYS A 50 -1.39 14.17 8.28
C LYS A 50 -1.62 12.79 7.70
N VAL A 51 -0.82 12.38 6.72
CA VAL A 51 -0.96 11.05 6.10
C VAL A 51 -0.54 9.95 7.06
N ARG A 52 0.52 10.16 7.86
CA ARG A 52 0.92 9.22 8.91
C ARG A 52 -0.22 8.98 9.90
N VAL A 53 -0.85 10.05 10.39
CA VAL A 53 -2.02 9.96 11.28
C VAL A 53 -3.21 9.27 10.60
N LEU A 54 -3.43 9.51 9.30
CA LEU A 54 -4.47 8.83 8.54
C LEU A 54 -4.21 7.32 8.46
N PHE A 55 -2.98 6.92 8.13
CA PHE A 55 -2.58 5.52 8.06
C PHE A 55 -2.68 4.82 9.42
N GLU A 56 -2.26 5.47 10.51
CA GLU A 56 -2.40 4.92 11.87
C GLU A 56 -3.85 4.63 12.27
N LYS A 57 -4.80 5.40 11.73
CA LYS A 57 -6.24 5.23 11.97
C LYS A 57 -6.92 4.25 11.01
N THR A 58 -6.21 3.79 9.98
CA THR A 58 -6.78 2.95 8.92
C THR A 58 -6.64 1.48 9.29
N LEU A 59 -7.76 0.75 9.36
CA LEU A 59 -7.76 -0.68 9.69
C LEU A 59 -6.96 -1.49 8.66
N GLY A 60 -6.12 -2.41 9.14
CA GLY A 60 -5.29 -3.26 8.30
C GLY A 60 -3.99 -2.60 7.81
N ILE A 61 -3.70 -1.37 8.25
CA ILE A 61 -2.43 -0.68 8.03
C ILE A 61 -1.69 -0.55 9.35
N LYS A 62 -0.39 -0.87 9.32
CA LYS A 62 0.52 -0.64 10.43
C LYS A 62 1.62 0.33 10.00
N VAL A 63 1.72 1.48 10.66
CA VAL A 63 2.81 2.42 10.41
C VAL A 63 4.08 1.90 11.08
N VAL A 64 5.13 1.73 10.28
CA VAL A 64 6.50 1.42 10.72
C VAL A 64 7.40 2.45 10.05
N ASP A 65 7.63 3.58 10.71
CA ASP A 65 8.26 4.74 10.09
C ASP A 65 9.13 5.54 11.06
N GLU A 66 10.18 4.91 11.57
CA GLU A 66 11.25 5.56 12.35
C GLU A 66 12.62 5.26 11.69
N PRO A 67 12.94 5.91 10.55
CA PRO A 67 14.17 5.62 9.80
C PRO A 67 15.45 5.83 10.60
N GLU A 68 15.47 6.80 11.53
CA GLU A 68 16.59 7.06 12.44
C GLU A 68 16.94 5.87 13.34
N LYS A 69 15.97 4.98 13.58
CA LYS A 69 16.14 3.73 14.34
C LYS A 69 16.22 2.50 13.43
N ASN A 70 16.36 2.69 12.11
CA ASN A 70 16.27 1.63 11.08
C ASN A 70 14.95 0.85 11.10
N LEU A 71 13.85 1.51 11.50
CA LEU A 71 12.52 0.91 11.50
C LEU A 71 11.73 1.41 10.30
N TYR A 72 11.53 0.54 9.32
CA TYR A 72 10.72 0.75 8.13
C TYR A 72 10.13 -0.59 7.66
N PRO A 73 9.14 -0.62 6.76
CA PRO A 73 8.56 -1.88 6.29
C PRO A 73 9.63 -2.75 5.66
N MET A 74 9.73 -4.00 6.12
CA MET A 74 10.66 -4.98 5.58
C MET A 74 9.91 -6.26 5.22
N PRO A 75 10.11 -6.81 4.00
CA PRO A 75 9.52 -8.07 3.55
C PRO A 75 9.63 -9.22 4.57
N LEU A 76 10.76 -9.29 5.26
CA LEU A 76 11.05 -10.30 6.28
C LEU A 76 10.06 -10.25 7.46
N PHE A 77 9.62 -9.05 7.86
CA PHE A 77 8.80 -8.84 9.06
C PHE A 77 7.30 -8.83 8.80
N VAL A 78 6.88 -8.80 7.54
CA VAL A 78 5.45 -8.79 7.17
C VAL A 78 4.92 -10.17 6.79
N SER A 79 5.82 -11.14 6.57
CA SER A 79 5.42 -12.52 6.29
C SER A 79 4.62 -13.09 7.46
N ASN A 80 3.48 -13.72 7.18
CA ASN A 80 2.48 -14.20 8.14
C ASN A 80 1.78 -13.11 8.97
N ASN A 81 1.94 -11.84 8.63
CA ASN A 81 1.19 -10.75 9.26
C ASN A 81 -0.09 -10.45 8.47
N TYR A 82 -1.15 -10.05 9.17
CA TYR A 82 -2.44 -9.68 8.57
C TYR A 82 -2.45 -8.23 8.06
N ASP A 83 -1.66 -7.35 8.70
CA ASP A 83 -1.56 -5.95 8.31
C ASP A 83 -0.57 -5.72 7.18
N VAL A 84 -0.77 -4.63 6.43
CA VAL A 84 0.23 -4.06 5.52
C VAL A 84 1.04 -3.03 6.29
N ASN A 85 2.36 -3.18 6.28
CA ASN A 85 3.24 -2.17 6.87
C ASN A 85 3.46 -1.03 5.88
N VAL A 86 3.37 0.21 6.35
CA VAL A 86 3.68 1.42 5.58
C VAL A 86 4.74 2.26 6.30
N GLY A 87 5.63 2.88 5.54
CA GLY A 87 6.67 3.77 6.07
C GLY A 87 7.45 4.46 4.97
N ARG A 88 8.59 5.04 5.30
CA ARG A 88 9.38 5.92 4.42
C ARG A 88 8.55 7.09 3.88
N ILE A 89 7.59 7.55 4.68
CA ILE A 89 6.58 8.55 4.29
C ILE A 89 7.25 9.92 4.26
N ARG A 90 7.25 10.57 3.09
CA ARG A 90 7.89 11.87 2.88
C ARG A 90 7.19 12.67 1.79
N GLN A 91 7.45 13.97 1.76
CA GLN A 91 7.00 14.84 0.68
C GLN A 91 7.74 14.46 -0.60
N SER A 92 7.04 14.46 -1.74
CA SER A 92 7.71 14.27 -3.03
C SER A 92 8.52 15.49 -3.41
N LEU A 93 9.72 15.26 -3.94
CA LEU A 93 10.54 16.32 -4.53
C LEU A 93 9.98 16.80 -5.88
N VAL A 94 9.25 15.93 -6.59
CA VAL A 94 8.72 16.21 -7.93
C VAL A 94 7.45 17.03 -7.84
N PHE A 95 6.48 16.57 -7.04
CA PHE A 95 5.15 17.20 -6.95
C PHE A 95 5.01 18.17 -5.76
N LYS A 96 6.08 18.39 -4.99
CA LYS A 96 6.15 19.33 -3.86
C LYS A 96 4.96 19.13 -2.91
N ASP A 97 4.29 20.20 -2.49
CA ASP A 97 3.15 20.20 -1.56
C ASP A 97 1.98 19.29 -1.98
N TYR A 98 1.90 18.88 -3.25
CA TYR A 98 0.85 18.00 -3.78
C TYR A 98 1.32 16.55 -3.91
N GLY A 99 2.56 16.25 -3.56
CA GLY A 99 3.18 14.96 -3.73
C GLY A 99 3.51 14.21 -2.46
N LEU A 100 3.26 12.91 -2.45
CA LEU A 100 3.67 12.02 -1.37
C LEU A 100 4.45 10.82 -1.92
N GLU A 101 5.50 10.42 -1.20
CA GLU A 101 6.25 9.20 -1.47
C GLU A 101 6.27 8.33 -0.23
N PHE A 102 6.04 7.03 -0.38
CA PHE A 102 6.05 6.07 0.71
C PHE A 102 6.35 4.66 0.20
N PHE A 103 6.62 3.76 1.14
CA PHE A 103 6.92 2.36 0.86
C PHE A 103 5.97 1.47 1.64
N VAL A 104 5.47 0.42 1.00
CA VAL A 104 4.60 -0.57 1.62
C VAL A 104 5.18 -1.96 1.50
N SER A 105 4.86 -2.82 2.47
CA SER A 105 5.21 -4.24 2.45
C SER A 105 4.10 -5.06 3.10
N GLY A 106 3.70 -6.17 2.48
CA GLY A 106 2.64 -7.04 3.00
C GLY A 106 2.74 -8.49 2.51
N ASP A 107 2.15 -9.42 3.27
CA ASP A 107 2.09 -10.85 2.89
C ASP A 107 1.13 -11.06 1.71
N GLN A 108 1.66 -11.53 0.57
CA GLN A 108 0.85 -11.68 -0.64
C GLN A 108 -0.14 -12.86 -0.59
N LEU A 109 0.06 -13.84 0.30
CA LEU A 109 -0.85 -14.98 0.45
C LEU A 109 -1.99 -14.65 1.43
N LEU A 110 -1.75 -13.75 2.38
CA LEU A 110 -2.76 -13.29 3.34
C LEU A 110 -3.50 -12.07 2.80
N LYS A 111 -3.07 -10.85 3.14
CA LYS A 111 -3.79 -9.63 2.73
C LYS A 111 -3.86 -9.49 1.20
N GLY A 112 -2.89 -10.05 0.47
CA GLY A 112 -2.91 -10.12 -0.99
C GLY A 112 -3.84 -11.18 -1.60
N ALA A 113 -4.38 -12.12 -0.81
CA ALA A 113 -5.25 -13.19 -1.32
C ALA A 113 -6.26 -13.73 -0.28
N ALA A 114 -5.85 -14.66 0.59
CA ALA A 114 -6.75 -15.46 1.41
C ALA A 114 -7.49 -14.62 2.47
N LEU A 115 -6.76 -13.77 3.21
CA LEU A 115 -7.35 -12.94 4.26
C LEU A 115 -8.36 -11.97 3.67
N ASN A 116 -8.04 -11.34 2.53
CA ASN A 116 -8.96 -10.39 1.88
C ASN A 116 -10.26 -11.08 1.43
N SER A 117 -10.17 -12.33 0.96
CA SER A 117 -11.34 -13.12 0.57
C SER A 117 -12.24 -13.45 1.77
N VAL A 118 -11.66 -13.82 2.91
CA VAL A 118 -12.39 -14.06 4.16
C VAL A 118 -13.03 -12.78 4.68
N GLN A 119 -12.30 -11.66 4.70
CA GLN A 119 -12.82 -10.37 5.15
C GLN A 119 -14.01 -9.89 4.30
N ILE A 120 -13.97 -10.09 2.98
CA ILE A 120 -15.12 -9.81 2.11
C ILE A 120 -16.32 -10.67 2.50
N ALA A 121 -16.12 -11.97 2.76
CA ALA A 121 -17.20 -12.86 3.17
C ALA A 121 -17.79 -12.47 4.54
N GLU A 122 -16.95 -12.13 5.52
CA GLU A 122 -17.38 -11.62 6.83
C GLU A 122 -18.22 -10.35 6.69
N GLU A 123 -17.80 -9.43 5.82
CA GLU A 123 -18.51 -8.17 5.59
C GLU A 123 -19.86 -8.39 4.88
N LEU A 124 -19.93 -9.34 3.94
CA LEU A 124 -21.20 -9.74 3.31
C LEU A 124 -22.17 -10.37 4.31
N ILE A 125 -21.68 -11.13 5.29
CA ILE A 125 -22.52 -11.72 6.34
C ILE A 125 -23.04 -10.63 7.28
N LYS A 126 -22.19 -9.68 7.70
CA LYS A 126 -22.62 -8.55 8.54
C LYS A 126 -23.67 -7.66 7.87
N ASN A 127 -23.56 -7.48 6.55
CA ASN A 127 -24.47 -6.63 5.76
C ASN A 127 -25.68 -7.38 5.17
N LYS A 128 -25.79 -8.70 5.36
CA LYS A 128 -27.02 -9.43 5.06
C LYS A 128 -28.08 -9.03 6.07
N LYS A 129 -29.02 -8.18 5.63
CA LYS A 129 -30.32 -8.02 6.28
C LYS A 129 -31.13 -9.31 6.15
#